data_AF-A0A7W8RUW5-F1
#
_entry.id   AF-A0A7W8RUW5-F1
#
_cell.length_a   1.000
_cell.length_b   1.000
_cell.length_c   1.000
_cell.angle_alpha   90.00
_cell.angle_beta   90.00
_cell.angle_gamma   90.00
#
_symmetry.space_group_name_H-M   'P 1'
#
loop_
_entity.id
_entity.type
_entity.pdbx_description
1 polymer ?
#
loop_
_entity_poly.entity_id
_entity_poly.type
_entity_poly.pdbx_seq_one_letter_code
_entity_poly.pdbx_strand_id
1 'polypeptide(L)'
;MNSFRSKALRSVLARVFIVTMSVIIALGAVQYRSAVTQMKGAKFHDQKSDDGKYIARYAYLPRDRIALRLYRATAAELLAERVYRYPERIRLFWTEDSLIYDTSAEGDDGEIELPPSWWDRAKAKLP
;
A
#
# COMPACT_ATOMS: atom_id res chain seq x y z
N MET A 1 33.73 -10.11 38.96
CA MET A 1 33.55 -8.80 38.27
C MET A 1 32.87 -8.93 36.89
N ASN A 2 32.02 -9.93 36.65
CA ASN A 2 31.43 -10.22 35.31
C ASN A 2 29.93 -9.91 35.18
N SER A 3 29.20 -9.75 36.30
CA SER A 3 27.74 -9.54 36.29
C SER A 3 27.32 -8.09 35.95
N PHE A 4 28.16 -7.10 36.25
CA PHE A 4 27.84 -5.69 36.03
C PHE A 4 27.95 -5.29 34.54
N ARG A 5 28.96 -5.83 33.84
CA ARG A 5 29.18 -5.61 32.40
C ARG A 5 28.07 -6.19 31.53
N SER A 6 27.52 -7.36 31.88
CA SER A 6 26.44 -7.99 31.11
C SER A 6 25.10 -7.25 31.23
N LYS A 7 24.79 -6.69 32.41
CA LYS A 7 23.59 -5.85 32.63
C LYS A 7 23.67 -4.52 31.87
N ALA A 8 24.83 -3.87 31.89
CA ALA A 8 25.05 -2.63 31.15
C ALA A 8 24.98 -2.86 29.63
N LEU A 9 25.58 -3.94 29.12
CA LEU A 9 25.54 -4.28 27.69
C LEU A 9 24.10 -4.57 27.22
N ARG A 10 23.30 -5.29 28.02
CA ARG A 10 21.88 -5.56 27.73
C ARG A 10 21.04 -4.28 27.72
N SER A 11 21.30 -3.31 28.60
CA SER A 11 20.54 -2.05 28.61
C SER A 11 20.89 -1.14 27.43
N VAL A 12 22.16 -1.12 27.01
CA VAL A 12 22.60 -0.39 25.82
C VAL A 12 21.97 -1.00 24.56
N LEU A 13 22.00 -2.32 24.42
CA LEU A 13 21.37 -3.02 23.29
C LEU A 13 19.85 -2.77 23.23
N ALA A 14 19.16 -2.82 24.38
CA ALA A 14 17.74 -2.52 24.45
C ALA A 14 17.42 -1.07 24.03
N ARG A 15 18.23 -0.10 24.46
CA ARG A 15 18.07 1.31 24.07
C ARG A 15 18.30 1.52 22.59
N VAL A 16 19.35 0.91 22.02
CA VAL A 16 19.60 0.97 20.58
C VAL A 16 18.42 0.40 19.80
N PHE A 17 17.91 -0.76 20.20
CA PHE A 17 16.75 -1.40 19.56
C PHE A 17 15.49 -0.53 19.62
N ILE A 18 15.19 0.08 20.77
CA ILE A 18 14.04 0.99 20.92
C ILE A 18 14.18 2.20 20.00
N VAL A 19 15.38 2.80 19.92
CA VAL A 19 15.63 3.96 19.06
C VAL A 19 15.49 3.58 17.59
N THR A 20 16.08 2.48 17.14
CA THR A 20 15.94 2.04 15.74
C THR A 20 14.50 1.73 15.36
N MET A 21 13.75 1.01 16.21
CA MET A 21 12.32 0.78 15.99
C MET A 21 11.52 2.08 15.91
N SER A 22 11.80 3.04 16.81
CA SER A 22 11.14 4.35 16.80
C SER A 22 11.42 5.14 15.52
N VAL A 23 12.65 5.10 15.03
CA VAL A 23 13.03 5.75 13.76
C VAL A 23 12.33 5.09 12.58
N ILE A 24 12.27 3.75 12.53
CA ILE A 24 11.57 3.03 11.45
C ILE A 24 10.07 3.37 11.44
N ILE A 25 9.42 3.38 12.61
CA ILE A 25 8.01 3.76 12.74
C ILE A 25 7.80 5.22 12.32
N ALA A 26 8.67 6.14 12.73
CA ALA A 26 8.58 7.55 12.36
C ALA A 26 8.77 7.76 10.84
N LEU A 27 9.74 7.08 10.22
CA LEU A 27 9.94 7.13 8.77
C LEU A 27 8.74 6.57 8.00
N GLY A 28 8.17 5.45 8.48
CA GLY A 28 6.92 4.90 7.95
C GLY A 28 5.76 5.90 8.02
N ALA A 29 5.57 6.54 9.17
CA ALA A 29 4.51 7.53 9.38
C ALA A 29 4.68 8.78 8.50
N VAL A 30 5.91 9.23 8.25
CA VAL A 30 6.20 10.37 7.34
C VAL A 30 5.89 10.02 5.89
N GLN A 31 6.34 8.84 5.42
CA GLN A 31 6.03 8.33 4.08
C GLN A 31 4.51 8.22 3.89
N TYR A 32 3.80 7.69 4.90
CA TYR A 32 2.36 7.58 4.89
C TYR A 32 1.65 8.94 4.79
N ARG A 33 1.98 9.90 5.67
CA ARG A 33 1.38 11.24 5.65
C ARG A 33 1.60 11.95 4.32
N SER A 34 2.78 11.78 3.73
CA SER A 34 3.10 12.30 2.40
C SER A 34 2.19 11.69 1.32
N ALA A 35 2.00 10.36 1.33
CA ALA A 35 1.12 9.68 0.40
C ALA A 35 -0.34 10.14 0.55
N VAL A 36 -0.87 10.22 1.77
CA VAL A 36 -2.24 10.70 2.03
C VAL A 36 -2.43 12.14 1.58
N THR A 37 -1.45 13.00 1.83
CA THR A 37 -1.52 14.42 1.42
C THR A 37 -1.54 14.54 -0.11
N GLN A 38 -0.72 13.74 -0.80
CA GLN A 38 -0.71 13.71 -2.26
C GLN A 38 -2.04 13.17 -2.81
N MET A 39 -2.63 12.16 -2.17
CA MET A 39 -3.93 11.62 -2.56
C MET A 39 -5.07 12.63 -2.38
N LYS A 40 -5.04 13.49 -1.35
CA LYS A 40 -6.10 14.50 -1.12
C LYS A 40 -6.20 15.54 -2.23
N GLY A 41 -5.10 15.87 -2.89
CA GLY A 41 -5.07 16.83 -4.01
C GLY A 41 -5.17 16.19 -5.39
N ALA A 42 -5.17 14.85 -5.47
CA ALA A 42 -5.10 14.16 -6.74
C ALA A 42 -6.49 14.04 -7.38
N LYS A 43 -6.54 14.16 -8.72
CA LYS A 43 -7.76 13.91 -9.49
C LYS A 43 -7.92 12.41 -9.71
N PHE A 44 -8.97 11.84 -9.12
CA PHE A 44 -9.28 10.44 -9.25
C PHE A 44 -10.10 10.13 -10.50
N HIS A 45 -9.87 8.95 -11.06
CA HIS A 45 -10.59 8.37 -12.17
C HIS A 45 -11.12 7.00 -11.76
N ASP A 46 -12.37 6.72 -12.11
CA ASP A 46 -13.04 5.47 -11.77
C ASP A 46 -13.25 4.63 -13.03
N GLN A 47 -13.00 3.33 -12.91
CA GLN A 47 -13.34 2.32 -13.90
C GLN A 47 -14.06 1.18 -13.18
N LYS A 48 -15.21 0.77 -13.73
CA LYS A 48 -15.98 -0.36 -13.20
C LYS A 48 -15.49 -1.67 -13.82
N SER A 49 -15.60 -2.76 -13.07
CA SER A 49 -15.48 -4.10 -13.65
C SER A 49 -16.64 -4.37 -14.60
N ASP A 50 -16.43 -5.30 -15.54
CA ASP A 50 -17.43 -5.67 -16.55
C ASP A 50 -18.72 -6.24 -15.91
N ASP A 51 -18.57 -6.96 -14.80
CA ASP A 51 -19.68 -7.50 -14.00
C ASP A 51 -20.30 -6.48 -13.03
N GLY A 52 -19.74 -5.27 -12.96
CA GLY A 52 -20.19 -4.17 -12.11
C GLY A 52 -20.03 -4.39 -10.60
N LYS A 53 -19.41 -5.49 -10.14
CA LYS A 53 -19.23 -5.79 -8.71
C LYS A 53 -18.13 -4.96 -8.05
N TYR A 54 -17.18 -4.47 -8.85
CA TYR A 54 -16.00 -3.77 -8.38
C TYR A 54 -15.81 -2.42 -9.08
N ILE A 55 -15.11 -1.52 -8.40
CA ILE A 55 -14.70 -0.21 -8.93
C ILE A 55 -13.22 -0.04 -8.63
N ALA A 56 -12.41 0.09 -9.68
CA ALA A 56 -11.03 0.55 -9.57
C ALA A 56 -11.00 2.07 -9.66
N ARG A 57 -10.46 2.72 -8.64
CA ARG A 57 -10.24 4.16 -8.58
C ARG A 57 -8.75 4.42 -8.58
N TYR A 58 -8.26 5.20 -9.53
CA TYR A 58 -6.83 5.52 -9.62
C TYR A 58 -6.56 7.02 -9.69
N ALA A 59 -5.36 7.43 -9.30
CA ALA A 59 -4.88 8.78 -9.47
C ALA A 59 -3.37 8.81 -9.74
N TYR A 60 -2.95 9.75 -10.58
CA TYR A 60 -1.54 10.05 -10.83
C TYR A 60 -1.00 10.92 -9.68
N LEU A 61 0.09 10.46 -9.08
CA LEU A 61 0.82 11.11 -8.00
C LEU A 61 2.18 11.63 -8.52
N PRO A 62 2.80 12.60 -7.83
CA PRO A 62 4.15 13.05 -8.17
C PRO A 62 5.19 11.91 -8.18
N ARG A 63 6.24 12.10 -9.01
CA ARG A 63 7.37 11.16 -9.21
C ARG A 63 6.96 9.85 -9.88
N ASP A 64 6.10 9.95 -10.90
CA ASP A 64 5.64 8.84 -11.73
C ASP A 64 5.00 7.72 -10.90
N ARG A 65 4.26 8.10 -9.86
CA ARG A 65 3.57 7.16 -8.98
C ARG A 65 2.09 7.15 -9.31
N ILE A 66 1.49 5.99 -9.14
CA ILE A 66 0.06 5.80 -9.31
C ILE A 66 -0.48 5.24 -7.99
N ALA A 67 -1.54 5.86 -7.48
CA ALA A 67 -2.36 5.28 -6.44
C ALA A 67 -3.54 4.56 -7.08
N LEU A 68 -3.69 3.27 -6.79
CA LEU A 68 -4.80 2.43 -7.23
C LEU A 68 -5.55 1.92 -6.00
N ARG A 69 -6.87 2.09 -6.00
CA ARG A 69 -7.79 1.66 -4.95
C ARG A 69 -8.88 0.81 -5.55
N LEU A 70 -9.08 -0.37 -5.00
CA LEU A 70 -10.16 -1.27 -5.40
C LEU A 70 -11.29 -1.20 -4.38
N TYR A 71 -12.49 -0.94 -4.86
CA TYR A 71 -13.70 -0.87 -4.05
C TYR A 71 -14.70 -1.95 -4.43
N ARG A 72 -15.48 -2.40 -3.46
CA ARG A 72 -16.74 -3.11 -3.71
C ARG A 72 -17.79 -2.10 -4.17
N ALA A 73 -18.41 -2.31 -5.33
CA ALA A 73 -19.37 -1.38 -5.91
C ALA A 73 -20.62 -1.18 -5.05
N THR A 74 -21.10 -2.23 -4.37
CA THR A 74 -22.35 -2.21 -3.61
C THR A 74 -22.29 -1.35 -2.34
N ALA A 75 -21.16 -1.36 -1.64
CA ALA A 75 -21.01 -0.74 -0.33
C ALA A 75 -19.98 0.41 -0.31
N ALA A 76 -19.34 0.69 -1.44
CA ALA A 76 -18.17 1.57 -1.53
C ALA A 76 -17.07 1.21 -0.50
N GLU A 77 -16.96 -0.08 -0.14
CA GLU A 77 -15.94 -0.56 0.79
C GLU A 77 -14.60 -0.66 0.07
N LEU A 78 -13.55 -0.05 0.65
CA LEU A 78 -12.18 -0.22 0.17
C LEU A 78 -11.69 -1.64 0.47
N LEU A 79 -11.37 -2.38 -0.58
CA LEU A 79 -10.92 -3.78 -0.50
C LEU A 79 -9.41 -3.92 -0.64
N ALA A 80 -8.77 -3.09 -1.47
CA ALA A 80 -7.32 -3.13 -1.67
C ALA A 80 -6.81 -1.73 -2.05
N GLU A 81 -5.57 -1.41 -1.66
CA GLU A 81 -4.85 -0.22 -2.10
C GLU A 81 -3.43 -0.64 -2.56
N ARG A 82 -2.97 -0.03 -3.65
CA ARG A 82 -1.62 -0.17 -4.19
C ARG A 82 -1.08 1.21 -4.56
N VAL A 83 0.17 1.44 -4.22
CA VAL A 83 0.93 2.61 -4.70
C VAL A 83 2.19 2.09 -5.36
N TYR A 84 2.31 2.31 -6.66
CA TYR A 84 3.41 1.78 -7.46
C TYR A 84 3.97 2.87 -8.36
N ARG A 85 5.20 2.68 -8.83
CA ARG A 85 5.84 3.60 -9.78
C ARG A 85 5.60 3.05 -11.18
N TYR A 86 4.95 3.85 -12.02
CA TYR A 86 4.69 3.49 -13.41
C TYR A 86 4.75 4.77 -14.26
N PRO A 87 5.75 4.88 -15.17
CA PRO A 87 5.98 6.10 -15.94
C PRO A 87 4.98 6.30 -17.08
N GLU A 88 4.27 5.24 -17.48
CA GLU A 88 3.32 5.29 -18.59
C GLU A 88 1.87 5.54 -18.12
N ARG A 89 0.95 5.66 -19.09
CA ARG A 89 -0.48 5.72 -18.79
C ARG A 89 -0.93 4.38 -18.22
N ILE A 90 -1.73 4.45 -17.15
CA ILE A 90 -2.33 3.26 -16.55
C ILE A 90 -3.16 2.50 -17.58
N ARG A 91 -3.01 1.17 -17.58
CA ARG A 91 -3.90 0.26 -18.29
C ARG A 91 -4.41 -0.75 -17.28
N LEU A 92 -5.71 -0.72 -17.07
CA LEU A 92 -6.40 -1.61 -16.15
C LEU A 92 -7.14 -2.64 -16.99
N PHE A 93 -6.84 -3.91 -16.74
CA PHE A 93 -7.50 -5.04 -17.38
C PHE A 93 -8.24 -5.84 -16.32
N TRP A 94 -9.56 -5.93 -16.50
CA TRP A 94 -10.40 -6.77 -15.67
C TRP A 94 -10.42 -8.18 -16.25
N THR A 95 -10.21 -9.17 -15.39
CA THR A 95 -10.48 -10.57 -15.67
C THR A 95 -11.59 -11.05 -14.74
N GLU A 96 -12.01 -12.32 -14.89
CA GLU A 96 -13.00 -12.90 -13.98
C GLU A 96 -12.49 -12.97 -12.53
N ASP A 97 -11.19 -13.22 -12.38
CA ASP A 97 -10.55 -13.53 -11.10
C ASP A 97 -9.50 -12.50 -10.65
N SER A 98 -9.20 -11.46 -11.45
CA SER A 98 -8.19 -10.47 -11.10
C SER A 98 -8.38 -9.10 -11.79
N LEU A 99 -7.77 -8.07 -11.19
CA LEU A 99 -7.54 -6.77 -11.80
C LEU A 99 -6.03 -6.63 -12.06
N ILE A 100 -5.64 -6.67 -13.33
CA ILE A 100 -4.25 -6.47 -13.76
C ILE A 100 -4.02 -4.97 -13.99
N TYR A 101 -3.01 -4.41 -13.33
CA TYR A 101 -2.70 -2.98 -13.38
C TYR A 101 -1.26 -2.66 -13.78
N ASP A 102 -0.36 -3.65 -13.74
CA ASP A 102 1.02 -3.53 -14.21
C ASP A 102 1.48 -4.86 -14.83
N THR A 103 1.42 -4.96 -16.16
CA THR A 103 1.89 -6.16 -16.88
C THR A 103 3.42 -6.27 -16.96
N SER A 104 4.15 -5.24 -16.49
CA SER A 104 5.61 -5.22 -16.46
C SER A 104 6.19 -5.55 -15.08
N ALA A 105 5.35 -5.68 -14.06
CA ALA A 105 5.76 -6.11 -12.74
C ALA A 105 6.23 -7.58 -12.76
N GLU A 106 7.27 -7.89 -11.99
CA GLU A 106 7.70 -9.27 -11.81
C GLU A 106 6.79 -9.98 -10.78
N GLY A 107 6.21 -11.12 -11.16
CA GLY A 107 5.32 -11.91 -10.30
C GLY A 107 3.95 -11.27 -10.08
N ASP A 108 3.37 -11.48 -8.90
CA ASP A 108 2.00 -11.07 -8.57
C ASP A 108 1.88 -9.57 -8.19
N ASP A 109 2.99 -8.82 -8.23
CA ASP A 109 3.03 -7.40 -7.86
C ASP A 109 2.34 -6.47 -8.89
N GLY A 110 1.80 -7.05 -9.97
CA GLY A 110 1.09 -6.36 -11.05
C GLY A 110 -0.42 -6.60 -11.11
N GLU A 111 -0.97 -7.41 -10.20
CA GLU A 111 -2.39 -7.73 -10.17
C GLU A 111 -3.01 -7.72 -8.76
N ILE A 112 -4.34 -7.65 -8.72
CA ILE A 112 -5.15 -7.80 -7.51
C ILE A 112 -6.16 -8.91 -7.78
N GLU A 113 -6.04 -10.03 -7.07
CA GLU A 113 -7.03 -11.12 -7.14
C GLU A 113 -8.43 -10.66 -6.70
N LEU A 114 -9.47 -11.26 -7.29
CA LEU A 114 -10.87 -10.99 -7.06
C LEU A 114 -11.59 -12.29 -6.63
N PRO A 115 -12.24 -12.32 -5.46
CA PRO A 115 -12.26 -11.27 -4.45
C PRO A 115 -10.88 -11.11 -3.77
N PRO A 116 -10.50 -9.89 -3.37
CA PRO A 116 -9.20 -9.66 -2.74
C PRO A 116 -9.03 -10.46 -1.46
N SER A 117 -7.79 -10.90 -1.24
CA SER A 117 -7.38 -11.64 -0.06
C SER A 117 -7.70 -10.88 1.23
N TRP A 118 -7.85 -11.62 2.32
CA TRP A 118 -8.08 -11.00 3.63
C TRP A 118 -6.90 -10.10 4.05
N TRP A 119 -5.68 -10.45 3.63
CA TRP A 119 -4.48 -9.65 3.86
C TRP A 119 -4.52 -8.32 3.11
N ASP A 120 -5.00 -8.29 1.87
CA ASP A 120 -5.15 -7.05 1.10
C ASP A 120 -6.14 -6.10 1.74
N ARG A 121 -7.27 -6.64 2.22
CA ARG A 121 -8.27 -5.85 2.95
C ARG A 121 -7.73 -5.29 4.24
N ALA A 122 -6.93 -6.07 4.97
CA ALA A 122 -6.28 -5.61 6.20
C ALA A 122 -5.29 -4.49 5.89
N LYS A 123 -4.40 -4.67 4.90
CA LYS A 123 -3.44 -3.65 4.47
C LYS A 123 -4.11 -2.35 4.01
N ALA A 124 -5.22 -2.46 3.29
CA ALA A 124 -5.95 -1.28 2.82
C ALA A 124 -6.65 -0.49 3.94
N LYS A 125 -6.88 -1.12 5.10
CA LYS A 125 -7.49 -0.49 6.29
C LYS A 125 -6.46 0.07 7.27
N LEU A 126 -5.17 -0.25 7.07
CA LEU A 126 -4.12 0.36 7.86
C LEU A 126 -3.98 1.83 7.45
N PRO A 127 -3.92 2.77 8.43
CA PRO A 127 -3.49 4.13 8.16
C PRO A 127 -1.99 4.10 7.86
#